data_AF-A0A2N7TJ41-F1
#
_entry.id   AF-A0A2N7TJ41-F1
#
_cell.length_a   1.000
_cell.length_b   1.000
_cell.length_c   1.000
_cell.angle_alpha   90.00
_cell.angle_beta   90.00
_cell.angle_gamma   90.00
#
_symmetry.space_group_name_H-M   'P 1'
#
loop_
_entity.id
_entity.type
_entity.pdbx_description
1 polymer ?
#
loop_
_entity_poly.entity_id
_entity_poly.type
_entity_poly.pdbx_seq_one_letter_code
_entity_poly.pdbx_strand_id
1 'polypeptide(L)'
;MAHGAPRRLPQHRLPLWLKLAFTAWILGWAPTFAVLLGTQNYFWLCNLANFLILVGLWREHRLLLSMQWLAVALVGSLWAVDVGTAWLTGVHPIGGTEYMFDPGQPPLTRMMSLYHLILPPVAGFAIWRLGYDRRALLWQTALTWVVVPLTYVATDPERNINWVHGPFGQPQDSLDPLVYLAGLTLLWPVAVYLPVHLLMIGLQHWRVRHRH
;
A
#
# COMPACT_ATOMS: atom_id res chain seq x y z
N MET A 1 24.83 31.32 36.65
CA MET A 1 24.76 31.24 35.17
C MET A 1 24.47 29.79 34.81
N ALA A 2 23.21 29.44 34.53
CA ALA A 2 22.82 28.08 34.18
C ALA A 2 23.12 27.84 32.69
N HIS A 3 24.08 26.97 32.41
CA HIS A 3 24.32 26.43 31.07
C HIS A 3 23.11 25.62 30.66
N GLY A 4 22.25 26.20 29.82
CA GLY A 4 21.16 25.49 29.18
C GLY A 4 21.72 24.32 28.37
N ALA A 5 21.41 23.10 28.78
CA ALA A 5 21.71 21.91 28.01
C ALA A 5 21.21 22.09 26.57
N PRO A 6 21.98 21.72 25.53
CA PRO A 6 21.52 21.84 24.16
C PRO A 6 20.23 21.03 24.01
N ARG A 7 19.14 21.70 23.61
CA ARG A 7 17.89 21.06 23.19
C ARG A 7 18.27 20.01 22.14
N ARG A 8 18.16 18.72 22.48
CA ARG A 8 18.28 17.64 21.50
C ARG A 8 17.20 17.87 20.45
N LEU A 9 17.59 18.32 19.26
CA LEU A 9 16.69 18.31 18.11
C LEU A 9 16.17 16.87 17.96
N PRO A 10 14.85 16.65 17.80
CA PRO A 10 14.31 15.31 17.62
C PRO A 10 15.03 14.67 16.43
N GLN A 11 15.68 13.52 16.65
CA GLN A 11 16.35 12.78 15.58
C GLN A 11 15.30 12.42 14.51
N HIS A 12 15.39 13.09 13.37
CA HIS A 12 14.58 12.88 12.17
C HIS A 12 14.88 11.57 11.43
N ARG A 13 15.62 10.64 12.05
CA ARG A 13 16.02 9.38 11.41
C ARG A 13 15.08 8.25 11.79
N LEU A 14 14.91 7.30 10.88
CA LEU A 14 14.17 6.08 11.17
C LEU A 14 15.06 5.13 11.98
N PRO A 15 14.48 4.39 12.95
CA PRO A 15 15.26 3.45 13.75
C PRO A 15 15.75 2.29 12.88
N LEU A 16 16.99 1.86 13.12
CA LEU A 16 17.63 0.79 12.34
C LEU A 16 16.85 -0.53 12.43
N TRP A 17 16.26 -0.85 13.60
CA TRP A 17 15.48 -2.08 13.78
C TRP A 17 14.32 -2.18 12.79
N LEU A 18 13.67 -1.06 12.44
CA LEU A 18 12.56 -1.05 11.48
C LEU A 18 13.07 -1.43 10.08
N LYS A 19 14.23 -0.89 9.68
CA LYS A 19 14.86 -1.18 8.39
C LYS A 19 15.25 -2.65 8.31
N LEU A 20 15.88 -3.18 9.36
CA LEU A 20 16.31 -4.57 9.42
C LEU A 20 15.12 -5.54 9.46
N ALA A 21 14.12 -5.29 10.30
CA ALA A 21 12.93 -6.12 10.39
C ALA A 21 12.15 -6.13 9.06
N PHE A 22 12.00 -4.97 8.41
CA PHE A 22 11.34 -4.90 7.12
C PHE A 22 12.17 -5.53 6.01
N THR A 23 13.51 -5.45 6.07
CA THR A 23 14.39 -6.19 5.14
C THR A 23 14.22 -7.69 5.31
N ALA A 24 14.21 -8.20 6.55
CA ALA A 24 13.96 -9.61 6.83
C ALA A 24 12.59 -10.07 6.33
N TRP A 25 11.55 -9.24 6.51
CA TRP A 25 10.24 -9.47 5.92
C TRP A 25 10.33 -9.64 4.40
N ILE A 26 10.95 -8.69 3.68
CA ILE A 26 11.06 -8.75 2.21
C ILE A 26 11.86 -9.98 1.75
N LEU A 27 12.96 -10.30 2.43
CA LEU A 27 13.80 -11.45 2.09
C LEU A 27 13.08 -12.79 2.29
N GLY A 28 12.12 -12.88 3.21
CA GLY A 28 11.28 -14.07 3.35
C GLY A 28 10.06 -14.04 2.42
N TRP A 29 9.35 -12.92 2.42
CA TRP A 29 8.10 -12.74 1.69
C TRP A 29 8.30 -12.85 0.18
N ALA A 30 9.22 -12.08 -0.41
CA ALA A 30 9.39 -12.02 -1.86
C ALA A 30 9.66 -13.41 -2.47
N PRO A 31 10.75 -14.13 -2.13
CA PRO A 31 11.01 -15.43 -2.76
C PRO A 31 9.86 -16.43 -2.54
N THR A 32 9.25 -16.43 -1.35
CA THR A 32 8.08 -17.26 -1.05
C THR A 32 6.89 -16.91 -1.96
N PHE A 33 6.60 -15.63 -2.12
CA PHE A 33 5.53 -15.14 -2.99
C PHE A 33 5.76 -15.48 -4.45
N ALA A 34 7.01 -15.33 -4.92
CA ALA A 34 7.37 -15.67 -6.29
C ALA A 34 7.17 -17.16 -6.58
N VAL A 35 7.52 -18.05 -5.64
CA VAL A 35 7.34 -19.50 -5.79
C VAL A 35 5.86 -19.89 -5.73
N LEU A 36 5.10 -19.35 -4.78
CA LEU A 36 3.71 -19.76 -4.55
C LEU A 36 2.72 -19.13 -5.52
N LEU A 37 2.96 -17.89 -5.93
CA LEU A 37 2.01 -17.08 -6.69
C LEU A 37 2.58 -16.59 -8.03
N GLY A 38 3.86 -16.77 -8.30
CA GLY A 38 4.51 -16.30 -9.53
C GLY A 38 4.91 -14.83 -9.47
N THR A 39 5.95 -14.48 -10.21
CA THR A 39 6.55 -13.12 -10.20
C THR A 39 5.64 -12.04 -10.77
N GLN A 40 4.68 -12.40 -11.64
CA GLN A 40 3.69 -11.46 -12.16
C GLN A 40 2.87 -10.82 -11.04
N ASN A 41 2.67 -11.50 -9.91
CA ASN A 41 1.95 -10.91 -8.79
C ASN A 41 2.60 -9.63 -8.24
N TYR A 42 3.89 -9.38 -8.49
CA TYR A 42 4.52 -8.13 -8.05
C TYR A 42 3.99 -6.88 -8.76
N PHE A 43 3.21 -7.04 -9.82
CA PHE A 43 2.49 -5.94 -10.46
C PHE A 43 1.34 -5.40 -9.62
N TRP A 44 0.81 -6.16 -8.66
CA TRP A 44 -0.15 -5.61 -7.69
C TRP A 44 0.47 -4.37 -7.04
N LEU A 45 -0.22 -3.22 -7.06
CA LEU A 45 0.29 -1.96 -6.52
C LEU A 45 0.71 -2.10 -5.05
N CYS A 46 0.01 -2.92 -4.27
CA CYS A 46 0.34 -3.24 -2.90
C CYS A 46 1.57 -4.17 -2.75
N ASN A 47 1.80 -5.08 -3.71
CA ASN A 47 3.03 -5.88 -3.76
C ASN A 47 4.22 -5.02 -4.18
N LEU A 48 4.06 -4.15 -5.19
CA LEU A 48 5.07 -3.17 -5.57
C LEU A 48 5.44 -2.25 -4.38
N ALA A 49 4.44 -1.86 -3.58
CA ALA A 49 4.65 -1.05 -2.39
C ALA A 49 5.57 -1.69 -1.35
N ASN A 50 5.60 -3.04 -1.22
CA ASN A 50 6.56 -3.72 -0.35
C ASN A 50 8.01 -3.32 -0.71
N PHE A 51 8.37 -3.40 -2.00
CA PHE A 51 9.72 -3.05 -2.46
C PHE A 51 10.00 -1.55 -2.36
N LEU A 52 9.04 -0.71 -2.74
CA LEU A 52 9.21 0.75 -2.69
C LEU A 52 9.30 1.28 -1.27
N ILE A 53 8.58 0.68 -0.31
CA ILE A 53 8.72 0.99 1.12
C ILE A 53 10.12 0.59 1.59
N LEU A 54 10.64 -0.59 1.23
CA LEU A 54 12.00 -1.00 1.61
C LEU A 54 13.04 0.02 1.15
N VAL A 55 12.98 0.43 -0.12
CA VAL A 55 13.86 1.48 -0.67
C VAL A 55 13.65 2.80 0.09
N GLY A 56 12.40 3.19 0.33
CA GLY A 56 12.05 4.40 1.05
C GLY A 56 12.58 4.43 2.48
N LEU A 57 12.54 3.31 3.20
CA LEU A 57 13.04 3.16 4.57
C LEU A 57 14.57 3.30 4.63
N TRP A 58 15.29 2.61 3.74
CA TRP A 58 16.75 2.68 3.71
C TRP A 58 17.26 4.06 3.30
N ARG A 59 16.62 4.67 2.30
CA ARG A 59 16.94 6.03 1.83
C ARG A 59 16.37 7.13 2.72
N GLU A 60 15.52 6.78 3.69
CA GLU A 60 14.69 7.73 4.47
C GLU A 60 13.99 8.76 3.55
N HIS A 61 13.55 8.29 2.37
CA HIS A 61 13.07 9.16 1.30
C HIS A 61 11.60 9.52 1.51
N ARG A 62 11.38 10.69 2.15
CA ARG A 62 10.07 11.20 2.55
C ARG A 62 9.00 11.11 1.46
N LEU A 63 9.33 11.55 0.24
CA LEU A 63 8.37 11.54 -0.87
C LEU A 63 7.96 10.11 -1.26
N LEU A 64 8.92 9.16 -1.29
CA LEU A 64 8.64 7.79 -1.72
C LEU A 64 7.76 7.08 -0.69
N LEU A 65 8.06 7.26 0.60
CA LEU A 65 7.23 6.73 1.69
C LEU A 65 5.85 7.39 1.73
N SER A 66 5.75 8.68 1.39
CA SER A 66 4.45 9.37 1.28
C SER A 66 3.62 8.86 0.10
N MET A 67 4.27 8.55 -1.03
CA MET A 67 3.62 7.89 -2.17
C MET A 67 3.07 6.51 -1.77
N GLN A 68 3.90 5.69 -1.13
CA GLN A 68 3.48 4.34 -0.75
C GLN A 68 2.43 4.35 0.37
N TRP A 69 2.45 5.35 1.27
CA TRP A 69 1.35 5.56 2.22
C TRP A 69 0.00 5.75 1.52
N LEU A 70 -0.05 6.55 0.45
CA LEU A 70 -1.27 6.71 -0.35
C LEU A 70 -1.72 5.38 -0.98
N ALA A 71 -0.77 4.56 -1.43
CA ALA A 71 -1.06 3.28 -2.06
C ALA A 71 -1.62 2.23 -1.08
N VAL A 72 -1.13 2.20 0.17
CA VAL A 72 -1.43 1.09 1.09
C VAL A 72 -2.41 1.44 2.21
N ALA A 73 -2.55 2.71 2.61
CA ALA A 73 -3.29 3.05 3.81
C ALA A 73 -4.77 2.67 3.72
N LEU A 74 -5.49 3.20 2.71
CA LEU A 74 -6.92 2.94 2.59
C LEU A 74 -7.20 1.48 2.22
N VAL A 75 -6.50 0.96 1.21
CA VAL A 75 -6.69 -0.43 0.75
C VAL A 75 -6.37 -1.44 1.86
N GLY A 76 -5.27 -1.23 2.59
CA GLY A 76 -4.90 -2.07 3.73
C GLY A 76 -5.92 -2.00 4.87
N SER A 77 -6.48 -0.81 5.14
CA SER A 77 -7.56 -0.67 6.14
C SER A 77 -8.85 -1.36 5.70
N LEU A 78 -9.27 -1.22 4.44
CA LEU A 78 -10.45 -1.90 3.91
C LEU A 78 -10.26 -3.42 3.94
N TRP A 79 -9.10 -3.91 3.50
CA TRP A 79 -8.73 -5.32 3.58
C TRP A 79 -8.78 -5.85 5.02
N ALA A 80 -8.24 -5.09 5.98
CA ALA A 80 -8.24 -5.47 7.40
C ALA A 80 -9.65 -5.55 7.98
N VAL A 81 -10.52 -4.60 7.62
CA VAL A 81 -11.94 -4.61 8.02
C VAL A 81 -12.64 -5.82 7.41
N ASP A 82 -12.47 -6.07 6.11
CA ASP A 82 -13.14 -7.18 5.43
C ASP A 82 -12.75 -8.53 6.02
N VAL A 83 -11.44 -8.80 6.17
CA VAL A 83 -10.94 -10.05 6.77
C VAL A 83 -11.34 -10.16 8.24
N GLY A 84 -11.27 -9.07 9.00
CA GLY A 84 -11.65 -9.06 10.41
C GLY A 84 -13.14 -9.36 10.62
N THR A 85 -14.01 -8.76 9.80
CA THR A 85 -15.46 -9.02 9.82
C THR A 85 -15.76 -10.45 9.38
N ALA A 86 -15.13 -10.93 8.31
CA ALA A 86 -15.31 -12.30 7.84
C ALA A 86 -14.87 -13.33 8.89
N TRP A 87 -13.77 -13.06 9.61
CA TRP A 87 -13.32 -13.94 10.69
C TRP A 87 -14.32 -14.03 11.85
N LEU A 88 -15.03 -12.94 12.17
CA LEU A 88 -16.00 -12.89 13.26
C LEU A 88 -17.40 -13.38 12.88
N THR A 89 -17.82 -13.17 11.63
CA THR A 89 -19.22 -13.29 11.20
C THR A 89 -19.43 -14.21 10.00
N GLY A 90 -18.36 -14.56 9.29
CA GLY A 90 -18.42 -15.26 7.99
C GLY A 90 -18.82 -14.36 6.81
N VAL A 91 -19.04 -13.06 7.03
CA VAL A 91 -19.48 -12.10 6.00
C VAL A 91 -18.33 -11.21 5.53
N HIS A 92 -18.21 -11.05 4.21
CA HIS A 92 -17.28 -10.12 3.56
C HIS A 92 -18.02 -8.83 3.13
N PRO A 93 -18.00 -7.75 3.92
CA PRO A 93 -18.76 -6.53 3.62
C PRO A 93 -18.25 -5.75 2.40
N ILE A 94 -16.99 -5.95 2.00
CA ILE A 94 -16.34 -5.27 0.87
C ILE A 94 -16.07 -6.27 -0.24
N GLY A 95 -15.62 -7.48 0.13
CA GLY A 95 -15.23 -8.52 -0.80
C GLY A 95 -13.81 -8.38 -1.33
N GLY A 96 -13.36 -9.40 -2.07
CA GLY A 96 -11.99 -9.51 -2.58
C GLY A 96 -10.99 -10.08 -1.56
N THR A 97 -11.46 -10.57 -0.40
CA THR A 97 -10.64 -11.28 0.60
C THR A 97 -11.15 -12.69 0.91
N GLU A 98 -12.09 -13.20 0.13
CA GLU A 98 -12.68 -14.55 0.26
C GLU A 98 -11.59 -15.63 0.19
N TYR A 99 -10.56 -15.39 -0.60
CA TYR A 99 -9.40 -16.26 -0.73
C TYR A 99 -8.66 -16.50 0.60
N MET A 100 -8.81 -15.63 1.61
CA MET A 100 -8.23 -15.83 2.95
C MET A 100 -8.91 -16.96 3.73
N PHE A 101 -10.15 -17.31 3.36
CA PHE A 101 -10.96 -18.33 4.03
C PHE A 101 -11.18 -19.57 3.15
N ASP A 102 -10.69 -19.55 1.91
CA ASP A 102 -10.76 -20.68 0.99
C ASP A 102 -9.80 -21.81 1.41
N PRO A 103 -10.30 -23.03 1.72
CA PRO A 103 -9.46 -24.18 2.05
C PRO A 103 -8.63 -24.68 0.86
N GLY A 104 -8.99 -24.34 -0.38
CA GLY A 104 -8.20 -24.61 -1.58
C GLY A 104 -6.92 -23.76 -1.68
N GLN A 105 -6.84 -22.66 -0.93
CA GLN A 105 -5.65 -21.81 -0.86
C GLN A 105 -4.67 -22.30 0.23
N PRO A 106 -3.39 -22.58 -0.11
CA PRO A 106 -2.41 -22.97 0.88
C PRO A 106 -2.32 -21.96 2.04
N PRO A 107 -2.23 -22.41 3.31
CA PRO A 107 -2.18 -21.50 4.46
C PRO A 107 -1.05 -20.47 4.37
N LEU A 108 0.10 -20.88 3.83
CA LEU A 108 1.25 -20.01 3.65
C LEU A 108 0.94 -18.87 2.67
N THR A 109 0.25 -19.14 1.56
CA THR A 109 -0.19 -18.14 0.58
C THR A 109 -1.05 -17.06 1.22
N ARG A 110 -2.02 -17.48 2.04
CA ARG A 110 -2.92 -16.57 2.78
C ARG A 110 -2.15 -15.75 3.81
N MET A 111 -1.23 -16.38 4.55
CA MET A 111 -0.36 -15.70 5.50
C MET A 111 0.50 -14.62 4.82
N MET A 112 0.96 -14.86 3.58
CA MET A 112 1.73 -13.88 2.83
C MET A 112 0.91 -12.64 2.46
N SER A 113 -0.42 -12.70 2.37
CA SER A 113 -1.27 -11.51 2.17
C SER A 113 -1.42 -10.63 3.41
N LEU A 114 -1.00 -11.10 4.59
CA LEU A 114 -1.05 -10.29 5.82
C LEU A 114 -0.15 -9.06 5.77
N TYR A 115 0.67 -8.87 4.72
CA TYR A 115 1.34 -7.58 4.51
C TYR A 115 0.35 -6.41 4.50
N HIS A 116 -0.93 -6.61 4.16
CA HIS A 116 -1.94 -5.57 4.24
C HIS A 116 -2.10 -4.99 5.66
N LEU A 117 -1.74 -5.76 6.70
CA LEU A 117 -1.68 -5.31 8.09
C LEU A 117 -0.31 -4.74 8.48
N ILE A 118 0.75 -5.02 7.70
CA ILE A 118 2.13 -4.62 7.99
C ILE A 118 2.48 -3.29 7.31
N LEU A 119 2.14 -3.14 6.02
CA LEU A 119 2.55 -1.99 5.22
C LEU A 119 2.01 -0.66 5.74
N PRO A 120 0.71 -0.53 6.11
CA PRO A 120 0.20 0.74 6.60
C PRO A 120 0.89 1.18 7.90
N PRO A 121 1.03 0.36 8.95
CA PRO A 121 1.78 0.76 10.15
C PRO A 121 3.23 1.15 9.86
N VAL A 122 3.93 0.42 8.98
CA VAL A 122 5.33 0.72 8.63
C VAL A 122 5.44 2.06 7.89
N ALA A 123 4.66 2.25 6.83
CA ALA A 123 4.67 3.50 6.06
C ALA A 123 4.16 4.67 6.90
N GLY A 124 3.09 4.46 7.68
CA GLY A 124 2.50 5.43 8.60
C GLY A 124 3.46 5.90 9.69
N PHE A 125 4.18 4.97 10.32
CA PHE A 125 5.24 5.32 11.27
C PHE A 125 6.36 6.11 10.59
N ALA A 126 6.77 5.70 9.38
CA ALA A 126 7.84 6.36 8.66
C ALA A 126 7.47 7.82 8.29
N ILE A 127 6.26 8.06 7.76
CA ILE A 127 5.79 9.43 7.47
C ILE A 127 5.47 10.22 8.75
N TRP A 128 5.10 9.56 9.85
CA TRP A 128 4.92 10.23 11.13
C TRP A 128 6.24 10.82 11.63
N ARG A 129 7.35 10.11 11.45
CA ARG A 129 8.71 10.55 11.79
C ARG A 129 9.29 11.57 10.79
N LEU A 130 9.18 11.27 9.49
CA LEU A 130 9.82 12.05 8.42
C LEU A 130 8.97 13.23 7.92
N GLY A 131 7.67 13.20 8.22
CA GLY A 131 6.67 14.10 7.66
C GLY A 131 6.06 13.56 6.36
N TYR A 132 4.87 14.04 6.04
CA TYR A 132 4.20 13.74 4.78
C TYR A 132 4.57 14.76 3.68
N ASP A 133 4.92 14.30 2.48
CA ASP A 133 5.22 15.15 1.33
C ASP A 133 4.00 15.29 0.41
N ARG A 134 3.53 16.53 0.22
CA ARG A 134 2.31 16.81 -0.56
C ARG A 134 2.45 16.46 -2.05
N ARG A 135 3.67 16.38 -2.57
CA ARG A 135 3.91 15.96 -3.97
C ARG A 135 3.60 14.48 -4.18
N ALA A 136 3.36 13.72 -3.11
CA ALA A 136 3.06 12.29 -3.19
C ALA A 136 1.83 11.99 -4.05
N LEU A 137 0.79 12.84 -4.03
CA LEU A 137 -0.41 12.60 -4.85
C LEU A 137 -0.05 12.57 -6.35
N LEU A 138 0.70 13.57 -6.82
CA LEU A 138 1.13 13.65 -8.21
C LEU A 138 1.98 12.44 -8.61
N TRP A 139 3.02 12.14 -7.83
CA TRP A 139 3.97 11.09 -8.20
C TRP A 139 3.41 9.67 -8.03
N GLN A 140 2.55 9.43 -7.04
CA GLN A 140 1.86 8.15 -6.91
C GLN A 140 0.83 7.98 -8.04
N THR A 141 0.14 9.05 -8.44
CA THR A 141 -0.75 9.02 -9.61
C THR A 141 0.03 8.66 -10.88
N ALA A 142 1.15 9.33 -11.13
CA ALA A 142 2.00 9.03 -12.28
C ALA A 142 2.52 7.58 -12.27
N LEU A 143 2.94 7.08 -11.11
CA LEU A 143 3.34 5.68 -10.96
C LEU A 143 2.18 4.73 -11.30
N THR A 144 0.98 4.99 -10.79
CA THR A 144 -0.21 4.17 -11.04
C THR A 144 -0.62 4.21 -12.52
N TRP A 145 -0.53 5.37 -13.17
CA TRP A 145 -0.80 5.52 -14.61
C TRP A 145 0.20 4.78 -15.50
N VAL A 146 1.37 4.42 -14.99
CA VAL A 146 2.30 3.55 -15.69
C VAL A 146 2.03 2.08 -15.34
N VAL A 147 1.94 1.77 -14.04
CA VAL A 147 1.87 0.38 -13.56
C VAL A 147 0.56 -0.29 -13.93
N VAL A 148 -0.58 0.40 -13.88
CA VAL A 148 -1.89 -0.20 -14.19
C VAL A 148 -2.00 -0.60 -15.67
N PRO A 149 -1.71 0.27 -16.66
CA PRO A 149 -1.68 -0.15 -18.05
C PRO A 149 -0.60 -1.20 -18.34
N LEU A 150 0.57 -1.10 -17.70
CA LEU A 150 1.62 -2.11 -17.85
C LEU A 150 1.17 -3.48 -17.34
N THR A 151 0.40 -3.51 -16.25
CA THR A 151 -0.18 -4.75 -15.71
C THR A 151 -1.10 -5.42 -16.75
N TYR A 152 -1.95 -4.64 -17.41
CA TYR A 152 -2.88 -5.14 -18.42
C TYR A 152 -2.16 -5.82 -19.60
N VAL A 153 -1.01 -5.29 -20.03
CA VAL A 153 -0.27 -5.84 -21.19
C VAL A 153 0.78 -6.89 -20.83
N ALA A 154 1.26 -6.92 -19.59
CA ALA A 154 2.41 -7.73 -19.17
C ALA A 154 2.07 -8.90 -18.24
N THR A 155 0.80 -9.10 -17.90
CA THR A 155 0.36 -10.17 -16.98
C THR A 155 -0.76 -11.01 -17.58
N ASP A 156 -0.89 -12.25 -17.10
CA ASP A 156 -1.92 -13.19 -17.56
C ASP A 156 -3.32 -12.66 -17.15
N PRO A 157 -4.29 -12.56 -18.08
CA PRO A 157 -5.60 -11.98 -17.79
C PRO A 157 -6.37 -12.65 -16.66
N GLU A 158 -6.22 -13.98 -16.52
CA GLU A 158 -6.84 -14.79 -15.48
C GLU A 158 -6.43 -14.36 -14.06
N ARG A 159 -5.24 -13.75 -13.91
CA ARG A 159 -4.78 -13.26 -12.61
C ARG A 159 -5.45 -11.95 -12.20
N ASN A 160 -6.01 -11.23 -13.18
CA ASN A 160 -6.74 -9.97 -13.00
C ASN A 160 -6.05 -9.00 -12.01
N ILE A 161 -4.73 -8.84 -12.17
CA ILE A 161 -3.89 -8.07 -11.26
C ILE A 161 -4.31 -6.60 -11.32
N ASN A 162 -4.36 -5.93 -10.17
CA ASN A 162 -4.90 -4.56 -10.03
C ASN A 162 -6.34 -4.38 -10.53
N TRP A 163 -7.06 -5.49 -10.72
CA TRP A 163 -8.41 -5.52 -11.28
C TRP A 163 -8.52 -4.97 -12.70
N VAL A 164 -7.48 -5.10 -13.52
CA VAL A 164 -7.46 -4.54 -14.89
C VAL A 164 -8.45 -5.19 -15.86
N HIS A 165 -8.99 -6.37 -15.55
CA HIS A 165 -10.01 -7.08 -16.33
C HIS A 165 -11.39 -7.10 -15.69
N GLY A 166 -11.55 -6.54 -14.49
CA GLY A 166 -12.83 -6.44 -13.80
C GLY A 166 -12.70 -6.36 -12.28
N PRO A 167 -13.71 -5.79 -11.59
CA PRO A 167 -13.61 -5.46 -10.17
C PRO A 167 -13.62 -6.72 -9.29
N PHE A 168 -12.93 -6.64 -8.14
CA PHE A 168 -12.94 -7.68 -7.09
C PHE A 168 -12.54 -9.08 -7.59
N GLY A 169 -11.67 -9.15 -8.59
CA GLY A 169 -11.18 -10.41 -9.15
C GLY A 169 -12.15 -11.08 -10.12
N GLN A 170 -13.34 -10.52 -10.34
CA GLN A 170 -14.29 -11.03 -11.32
C GLN A 170 -14.09 -10.32 -12.66
N PRO A 171 -14.00 -11.04 -13.79
CA PRO A 171 -13.95 -10.42 -15.10
C PRO A 171 -15.25 -9.66 -15.38
N GLN A 172 -15.15 -8.61 -16.19
CA GLN A 172 -16.30 -7.84 -16.65
C GLN A 172 -16.33 -7.79 -18.19
N ASP A 173 -17.55 -7.88 -18.74
CA ASP A 173 -17.80 -7.81 -20.19
C ASP A 173 -18.76 -6.66 -20.57
N SER A 174 -19.08 -5.77 -19.61
CA SER A 174 -20.07 -4.71 -19.81
C SER A 174 -19.51 -3.48 -20.52
N LEU A 175 -18.19 -3.27 -20.45
CA LEU A 175 -17.47 -2.19 -21.12
C LEU A 175 -16.37 -2.75 -22.01
N ASP A 176 -16.05 -2.02 -23.07
CA ASP A 176 -14.83 -2.25 -23.85
C ASP A 176 -13.61 -2.30 -22.90
N PRO A 177 -12.70 -3.29 -23.05
CA PRO A 177 -11.59 -3.48 -22.12
C PRO A 177 -10.68 -2.25 -21.95
N LEU A 178 -10.45 -1.48 -23.02
CA LEU A 178 -9.61 -0.28 -22.95
C LEU A 178 -10.34 0.89 -22.29
N VAL A 179 -11.66 0.99 -22.50
CA VAL A 179 -12.50 1.97 -21.79
C VAL A 179 -12.52 1.66 -20.29
N TYR A 180 -12.69 0.39 -19.92
CA TYR A 180 -12.61 -0.06 -18.53
C TYR A 180 -11.23 0.25 -17.91
N LEU A 181 -10.15 -0.10 -18.60
CA LEU A 181 -8.78 0.16 -18.14
C LEU A 181 -8.50 1.65 -17.95
N ALA A 182 -8.91 2.49 -18.90
CA ALA A 182 -8.77 3.94 -18.81
C ALA A 182 -9.56 4.50 -17.61
N GLY A 183 -10.82 4.08 -17.47
CA GLY A 183 -11.67 4.45 -16.33
C GLY A 183 -11.04 4.05 -14.99
N LEU A 184 -10.56 2.81 -14.87
CA LEU A 184 -9.90 2.29 -13.67
C LEU A 184 -8.63 3.08 -13.33
N THR A 185 -7.80 3.38 -14.34
CA THR A 185 -6.55 4.14 -14.20
C THR A 185 -6.80 5.56 -13.70
N LEU A 186 -7.89 6.19 -14.13
CA LEU A 186 -8.32 7.51 -13.67
C LEU A 186 -9.01 7.46 -12.30
N LEU A 187 -9.75 6.40 -12.01
CA LEU A 187 -10.51 6.24 -10.77
C LEU A 187 -9.59 6.02 -9.56
N TRP A 188 -8.49 5.28 -9.73
CA TRP A 188 -7.57 4.95 -8.64
C TRP A 188 -7.08 6.18 -7.83
N PRO A 189 -6.50 7.22 -8.47
CA PRO A 189 -6.09 8.43 -7.76
C PRO A 189 -7.21 9.12 -7.00
N VAL A 190 -8.40 9.18 -7.60
CA VAL A 190 -9.55 9.91 -7.05
C VAL A 190 -10.19 9.16 -5.89
N ALA A 191 -10.43 7.86 -6.07
CA ALA A 191 -11.12 7.03 -5.08
C ALA A 191 -10.20 6.61 -3.93
N VAL A 192 -8.90 6.39 -4.20
CA VAL A 192 -8.00 5.82 -3.19
C VAL A 192 -7.00 6.83 -2.65
N TYR A 193 -6.30 7.57 -3.50
CA TYR A 193 -5.20 8.42 -3.05
C TYR A 193 -5.67 9.76 -2.52
N LEU A 194 -6.63 10.40 -3.19
CA LEU A 194 -7.11 11.73 -2.84
C LEU A 194 -7.71 11.79 -1.42
N PRO A 195 -8.56 10.85 -0.96
CA PRO A 195 -9.11 10.91 0.40
C PRO A 195 -8.00 10.84 1.47
N VAL A 196 -7.04 9.93 1.29
CA VAL A 196 -5.89 9.79 2.20
C VAL A 196 -5.02 11.05 2.15
N HIS A 197 -4.79 11.61 0.96
CA HIS A 197 -4.02 12.84 0.78
C HIS A 197 -4.64 14.03 1.52
N LEU A 198 -5.96 14.24 1.37
CA LEU A 198 -6.69 15.30 2.04
C LEU A 198 -6.66 15.14 3.56
N LEU A 199 -6.82 13.90 4.05
CA LEU A 199 -6.65 13.59 5.48
C LEU A 199 -5.27 14.00 5.98
N MET A 200 -4.21 13.66 5.25
CA MET A 200 -2.84 14.02 5.63
C MET A 200 -2.61 15.54 5.62
N ILE A 201 -3.16 16.27 4.65
CA ILE A 201 -3.12 17.74 4.63
C ILE A 201 -3.84 18.32 5.85
N GLY A 202 -5.04 17.82 6.17
CA GLY A 202 -5.80 18.23 7.35
C GLY A 202 -5.03 18.01 8.65
N LEU A 203 -4.43 16.83 8.82
CA LEU A 203 -3.59 16.49 9.97
C LEU A 203 -2.35 17.39 10.09
N GLN A 204 -1.72 17.73 8.96
CA GLN A 204 -0.59 18.67 8.95
C GLN A 204 -1.02 20.06 9.43
N HIS A 205 -2.13 20.58 8.93
CA HIS A 205 -2.64 21.89 9.35
C HIS A 205 -3.03 21.91 10.83
N TRP A 206 -3.71 20.86 11.31
CA TRP A 206 -4.08 20.73 12.73
C TRP A 206 -2.84 20.76 13.64
N ARG A 207 -1.79 19.99 13.31
CA ARG A 207 -0.54 19.96 14.11
C ARG A 207 0.18 21.31 14.16
N VAL A 208 0.11 22.12 13.10
CA VAL A 208 0.71 23.46 13.09
C VAL A 208 -0.08 24.40 13.99
N ARG A 209 -1.41 24.35 13.96
CA ARG A 209 -2.28 25.22 14.77
C ARG A 209 -2.18 24.98 16.28
N HIS A 210 -1.95 23.73 16.72
CA HIS A 210 -1.94 23.34 18.13
C HIS A 210 -0.53 23.12 18.72
N ARG A 211 0.51 23.65 18.08
CA ARG A 211 1.90 23.64 18.59
C ARG A 211 2.32 24.96 19.27
N HIS A 212 1.36 25.83 19.54
CA HIS A 212 1.49 27.04 20.35
C HIS A 212 0.70 26.87 21.64
#